data_AF-A0A1Q3TI42-F1
#
_entry.id   AF-A0A1Q3TI42-F1
#
_cell.length_a   1.000
_cell.length_b   1.000
_cell.length_c   1.000
_cell.angle_alpha   90.00
_cell.angle_beta   90.00
_cell.angle_gamma   90.00
#
_symmetry.space_group_name_H-M   'P 1'
#
loop_
_entity.id
_entity.type
_entity.pdbx_description
1 polymer ?
#
loop_
_entity_poly.entity_id
_entity_poly.type
_entity_poly.pdbx_seq_one_letter_code
_entity_poly.pdbx_strand_id
1 'polypeptide(L)' 'MRSTVLHANKKTAEQIAADLLGYTTPKGRSLFTRHPLPDGFEIRGIRQGTPTVVFRYTHEDDRHRFDYDEQLLTFL' A
#
# COMPACT_ATOMS: atom_id res chain seq x y z
N MET A 1 -2.54 -12.99 -3.52
CA MET A 1 -1.17 -13.41 -3.90
C MET A 1 -0.31 -12.19 -3.72
N ARG A 2 0.83 -12.30 -3.03
CA ARG A 2 1.73 -11.15 -2.83
C ARG A 2 2.69 -11.08 -4.00
N SER A 3 2.65 -9.97 -4.71
CA SER A 3 3.55 -9.67 -5.82
C SER A 3 4.62 -8.70 -5.33
N THR A 4 5.89 -8.99 -5.64
CA THR A 4 7.03 -8.13 -5.30
C THR A 4 7.64 -7.59 -6.58
N VAL A 5 7.77 -6.26 -6.69
CA VAL A 5 8.41 -5.57 -7.83
C VAL A 5 9.73 -4.98 -7.35
N LEU A 6 10.82 -5.34 -8.03
CA LEU A 6 12.17 -4.81 -7.82
C LEU A 6 12.44 -3.66 -8.80
N HIS A 7 13.29 -2.69 -8.42
CA HIS A 7 13.57 -1.46 -9.18
C HIS A 7 12.34 -0.55 -9.36
N ALA A 8 11.53 -0.48 -8.32
CA ALA A 8 10.38 0.39 -8.22
C ALA A 8 10.75 1.89 -8.37
N ASN A 9 9.83 2.74 -8.86
CA ASN A 9 10.05 4.19 -8.85
C ASN A 9 9.30 4.82 -7.68
N LYS A 10 9.99 5.58 -6.81
CA LYS A 10 9.37 6.32 -5.70
C LYS A 10 8.10 7.09 -6.12
N LYS A 11 8.09 7.72 -7.30
CA LYS A 11 6.92 8.44 -7.83
C LYS A 11 5.72 7.52 -8.03
N THR A 12 5.93 6.33 -8.58
CA THR A 12 4.88 5.32 -8.75
C THR A 12 4.37 4.83 -7.39
N ALA A 13 5.27 4.65 -6.41
CA ALA A 13 4.89 4.28 -5.04
C ALA A 13 3.92 5.28 -4.42
N GLU A 14 4.27 6.57 -4.51
CA GLU A 14 3.47 7.66 -3.95
C GLU A 14 2.13 7.80 -4.69
N GLN A 15 2.10 7.55 -6.00
CA GLN A 15 0.85 7.57 -6.76
C GLN A 15 -0.09 6.43 -6.35
N ILE A 16 0.42 5.20 -6.24
CA ILE A 16 -0.35 4.06 -5.72
C ILE A 16 -0.84 4.33 -4.29
N ALA A 17 0.01 4.91 -3.45
CA ALA A 17 -0.36 5.29 -2.09
C ALA A 17 -1.49 6.33 -2.05
N ALA A 18 -1.42 7.35 -2.90
CA ALA A 18 -2.45 8.38 -2.99
C ALA A 18 -3.79 7.80 -3.47
N ASP A 19 -3.75 6.95 -4.50
CA ASP A 19 -4.93 6.26 -5.02
C ASP A 19 -5.57 5.42 -3.92
N LEU A 20 -4.77 4.61 -3.21
CA LEU A 20 -5.24 3.80 -2.08
C LEU A 20 -5.87 4.63 -0.96
N LEU A 21 -5.23 5.73 -0.55
CA LEU A 21 -5.74 6.59 0.52
C LEU A 21 -7.03 7.34 0.12
N GLY A 22 -7.28 7.49 -1.18
CA GLY A 22 -8.50 8.08 -1.73
C GLY A 22 -9.74 7.19 -1.63
N TYR A 23 -9.59 5.87 -1.45
CA TYR A 23 -10.74 4.98 -1.33
C TYR A 23 -11.47 5.16 0.00
N THR A 24 -12.76 5.45 -0.11
CA THR A 24 -13.66 5.65 1.03
C THR A 24 -14.85 4.70 0.94
N THR A 25 -15.35 4.30 2.10
CA THR A 25 -16.65 3.61 2.21
C THR A 25 -17.78 4.55 1.78
N PRO A 26 -18.98 4.03 1.46
CA PRO A 26 -20.16 4.86 1.21
C PRO A 26 -20.51 5.86 2.33
N LYS A 27 -19.99 5.66 3.54
CA LYS A 27 -20.13 6.55 4.70
C LYS A 27 -18.99 7.58 4.84
N GLY A 28 -18.12 7.71 3.82
CA GLY A 28 -16.99 8.64 3.80
C GLY A 28 -15.82 8.27 4.69
N ARG A 29 -15.81 7.08 5.32
CA ARG A 29 -14.65 6.61 6.10
C ARG A 29 -13.59 6.06 5.17
N SER A 30 -12.34 6.48 5.37
CA SER A 30 -11.21 5.95 4.61
C SER A 30 -11.04 4.43 4.87
N LEU A 31 -10.81 3.69 3.80
CA LEU A 31 -10.61 2.24 3.85
C LEU A 31 -9.17 1.84 4.18
N PHE A 32 -8.24 2.78 3.94
CA PHE A 32 -6.81 2.53 4.04
C PHE A 32 -6.11 3.62 4.85
N THR A 33 -5.00 3.25 5.46
CA THR A 33 -4.21 4.14 6.31
C THR A 33 -2.73 4.00 5.97
N ARG A 34 -2.00 5.11 6.00
CA ARG A 34 -0.56 5.12 5.77
C ARG A 34 0.17 4.95 7.10
N HIS A 35 1.15 4.05 7.11
CA HIS A 35 2.04 3.81 8.23
C HIS A 35 3.48 4.08 7.79
N PRO A 36 4.20 5.00 8.44
CA PRO A 36 5.61 5.22 8.14
C PRO A 36 6.44 4.01 8.58
N LEU A 37 7.48 3.69 7.80
CA LEU A 37 8.55 2.78 8.14
C LEU A 37 9.89 3.55 8.16
N PRO A 38 10.92 3.05 8.85
CA PRO A 38 12.26 3.67 8.81
C PRO A 38 12.73 3.95 7.38
N ASP A 39 12.55 2.97 6.49
CA ASP A 39 13.01 3.03 5.11
C ASP A 39 11.85 3.02 4.11
N GLY A 40 10.73 3.67 4.42
CA GLY A 40 9.62 3.80 3.48
C GLY A 40 8.25 3.92 4.14
N PHE A 41 7.26 3.21 3.61
CA PHE A 41 5.91 3.23 4.18
C PHE A 41 5.11 1.98 3.80
N GLU A 42 4.05 1.75 4.55
CA GLU A 42 3.00 0.79 4.25
C GLU A 42 1.67 1.47 4.13
N ILE A 43 0.82 0.93 3.28
CA ILE A 43 -0.62 1.18 3.31
C ILE A 43 -1.28 -0.06 3.91
N ARG A 44 -2.13 0.17 4.91
CA ARG A 44 -2.87 -0.88 5.62
C ARG A 44 -4.36 -0.68 5.44
N GLY A 45 -5.07 -1.77 5.14
CA GLY A 45 -6.52 -1.84 5.12
C GLY A 45 -7.04 -2.79 6.18
N ILE A 46 -8.35 -2.81 6.41
CA ILE A 46 -8.99 -3.78 7.31
C ILE A 46 -9.51 -4.96 6.48
N ARG A 47 -8.99 -6.17 6.73
CA ARG A 47 -9.49 -7.43 6.17
C ARG A 47 -10.07 -8.27 7.29
N GLN A 48 -11.36 -8.59 7.23
CA GLN A 48 -12.04 -9.43 8.25
C GLN A 48 -11.80 -8.93 9.69
N GLY A 49 -11.80 -7.61 9.89
CA GLY A 49 -11.55 -6.99 11.20
C GLY A 49 -10.07 -6.85 11.60
N THR A 50 -9.13 -7.35 10.79
CA THR A 50 -7.69 -7.31 11.09
C THR A 50 -6.95 -6.31 10.18
N PRO A 51 -6.14 -5.39 10.73
CA PRO A 51 -5.26 -4.54 9.94
C PRO A 51 -4.26 -5.38 9.14
N THR A 52 -4.28 -5.24 7.82
CA THR A 52 -3.46 -6.00 6.89
C THR A 52 -2.71 -5.04 5.97
N VAL A 53 -1.42 -5.31 5.73
CA VAL A 53 -0.61 -4.56 4.76
C VAL A 53 -1.08 -4.91 3.35
N VAL A 54 -1.56 -3.90 2.62
CA VAL A 54 -2.03 -4.04 1.23
C VAL A 54 -0.98 -3.56 0.23
N PHE A 55 -0.18 -2.59 0.64
CA PHE A 55 0.95 -2.09 -0.14
C PHE A 55 2.09 -1.76 0.82
N ARG A 56 3.31 -2.07 0.41
CA ARG A 56 4.53 -1.67 1.10
C ARG A 56 5.50 -1.14 0.07
N TYR A 57 6.08 -0.01 0.39
CA TYR A 57 7.21 0.54 -0.31
C TYR A 57 8.39 0.64 0.65
N THR A 58 9.51 0.05 0.26
CA THR A 58 10.79 0.16 0.97
C THR A 58 11.87 0.64 0.00
N HIS A 59 12.80 1.44 0.52
CA HIS A 59 14.02 1.82 -0.18
C HIS A 59 15.21 1.32 0.62
N GLU A 60 15.97 0.37 0.07
CA GLU A 60 17.26 -0.06 0.62
C GLU A 60 18.35 0.44 -0.33
N ASP A 61 19.16 1.41 0.11
CA ASP A 61 20.18 2.06 -0.71
C ASP A 61 19.58 2.61 -2.04
N ASP A 62 20.09 2.14 -3.19
CA ASP A 62 19.60 2.48 -4.54
C ASP A 62 18.46 1.56 -5.02
N ARG A 63 17.98 0.64 -4.18
CA ARG A 63 16.99 -0.38 -4.54
C ARG A 63 15.65 -0.07 -3.91
N HIS A 64 14.73 0.34 -4.77
CA HIS A 64 13.33 0.48 -4.44
C HIS A 64 12.60 -0.84 -4.65
N ARG A 65 11.72 -1.18 -3.70
CA ARG A 65 10.87 -2.36 -3.74
C ARG A 65 9.43 -2.01 -3.45
N PHE A 66 8.51 -2.62 -4.20
CA PHE A 66 7.09 -2.67 -3.86
C PHE A 66 6.70 -4.09 -3.47
N ASP A 67 5.92 -4.24 -2.42
CA ASP A 67 5.10 -5.42 -2.20
C ASP A 67 3.63 -4.98 -2.23
N TYR A 68 2.79 -5.71 -2.96
CA TYR A 68 1.35 -5.46 -2.94
C TYR A 68 0.57 -6.79 -2.88
N ASP A 69 -0.56 -6.77 -2.19
CA ASP A 69 -1.48 -7.90 -2.16
C ASP A 69 -2.63 -7.66 -3.14
N GLU A 70 -2.51 -8.27 -4.32
CA GLU A 70 -3.47 -8.13 -5.43
C GLU A 70 -4.90 -8.47 -5.05
N GLN A 71 -5.09 -9.42 -4.12
CA GLN A 71 -6.42 -9.83 -3.69
C GLN A 71 -7.14 -8.75 -2.89
N LEU A 72 -6.41 -7.85 -2.24
CA LEU A 72 -7.02 -6.76 -1.47
C LEU A 72 -7.33 -5.53 -2.33
N LEU A 73 -6.75 -5.45 -3.52
CA LEU A 73 -7.06 -4.43 -4.52
C LEU A 73 -8.30 -4.79 -5.35
N THR A 74 -8.66 -6.07 -5.45
CA THR A 74 -9.79 -6.55 -6.26
C THR A 74 -11.16 -6.43 -5.57
N PHE A 75 -11.20 -6.03 -4.30
CA PHE A 75 -12.45 -5.78 -3.55
C PHE A 75 -12.88 -4.30 -3.55
N LEU A 76 -12.20 -3.46 -4.35
CA LEU A 76 -12.57 -2.07 -4.63
C LEU A 76 -13.28 -1.99 -5.98
#